data_AF-A0A1H1SW64-F1
#
_entry.id   AF-A0A1H1SW64-F1
#
_cell.length_a   1.000
_cell.length_b   1.000
_cell.length_c   1.000
_cell.angle_alpha   90.00
_cell.angle_beta   90.00
_cell.angle_gamma   90.00
#
_symmetry.space_group_name_H-M   'P 1'
#
loop_
_entity.id
_entity.type
_entity.pdbx_description
1 polymer ?
#
loop_
_entity_poly.entity_id
_entity_poly.type
_entity_poly.pdbx_seq_one_letter_code
_entity_poly.pdbx_strand_id
1 'polypeptide(L)'
;MVNSFTDEYNKLYKQLYDNIPDEESWFFPALKELIEKYDKQTAIIFATQQPWPEYTFELLVKAGLTDIDKEILIPYLKTKNEDNCYCIAFCLAACGYQEGFVVLKQFAKQTHLLSKHTHPFVDILPDLIFIKDDRISEISIICKNYNKQHKP
;
A
#
# COMPACT_ATOMS: atom_id res chain seq x y z
N MET A 1 13.39 -10.96 18.19
CA MET A 1 11.96 -10.71 17.86
C MET A 1 11.78 -10.49 16.37
N VAL A 2 12.46 -9.51 15.76
CA VAL A 2 12.40 -9.28 14.29
C VAL A 2 12.72 -10.54 13.48
N ASN A 3 13.80 -11.28 13.78
CA ASN A 3 14.11 -12.52 13.06
C ASN A 3 12.95 -13.54 13.07
N SER A 4 12.25 -13.67 14.20
CA SER A 4 11.10 -14.58 14.32
C SER A 4 9.90 -14.08 13.51
N PHE A 5 9.69 -12.76 13.44
CA PHE A 5 8.70 -12.17 12.54
C PHE A 5 9.06 -12.46 11.08
N THR A 6 10.32 -12.22 10.69
CA THR A 6 10.84 -12.49 9.35
C THR A 6 10.62 -13.94 8.94
N ASP A 7 10.92 -14.90 9.82
CA ASP A 7 10.76 -16.32 9.52
C ASP A 7 9.28 -16.69 9.29
N GLU A 8 8.37 -16.20 10.12
CA GLU A 8 6.93 -16.46 9.97
C GLU A 8 6.34 -15.74 8.76
N TYR A 9 6.72 -14.48 8.52
CA TYR A 9 6.33 -13.74 7.32
C TYR A 9 6.79 -14.48 6.06
N ASN A 10 8.03 -14.94 6.01
CA ASN A 10 8.56 -15.68 4.88
C ASN A 10 7.82 -17.02 4.66
N LYS A 11 7.35 -17.67 5.73
CA LYS A 11 6.51 -18.87 5.61
C LYS A 11 5.14 -18.54 5.01
N LEU A 12 4.50 -17.45 5.43
CA LEU A 12 3.23 -16.98 4.84
C LEU A 12 3.43 -16.62 3.37
N TYR A 13 4.44 -15.82 3.07
CA TYR A 13 4.72 -15.34 1.73
C TYR A 13 5.03 -16.49 0.75
N LYS A 14 5.75 -17.52 1.20
CA LYS A 14 6.03 -18.72 0.38
C LYS A 14 4.77 -19.51 -0.01
N GLN A 15 3.67 -19.40 0.73
CA GLN A 15 2.41 -20.09 0.40
C GLN A 15 1.68 -19.45 -0.78
N LEU A 16 2.06 -18.22 -1.17
CA LEU A 16 1.50 -17.57 -2.36
C LEU A 16 1.92 -18.27 -3.65
N TYR A 17 3.04 -19.01 -3.67
CA TYR A 17 3.63 -19.58 -4.89
C TYR A 17 3.76 -18.54 -6.02
N ASP A 18 2.92 -18.63 -7.06
CA ASP A 18 2.88 -17.72 -8.21
C ASP A 18 1.70 -16.72 -8.13
N ASN A 19 0.88 -16.79 -7.08
CA ASN A 19 -0.30 -15.94 -6.89
C ASN A 19 0.08 -14.60 -6.25
N ILE A 20 -0.70 -13.56 -6.55
CA ILE A 20 -0.51 -12.21 -6.00
C ILE A 20 -1.24 -12.12 -4.65
N PRO A 21 -0.66 -11.48 -3.61
CA PRO A 21 -1.29 -11.31 -2.30
C PRO A 21 -2.76 -10.85 -2.34
N ASP A 22 -3.09 -9.92 -3.24
CA ASP A 22 -4.41 -9.30 -3.35
C ASP A 22 -5.51 -10.25 -3.88
N GLU A 23 -5.12 -11.34 -4.53
CA GLU A 23 -6.04 -12.35 -5.06
C GLU A 23 -6.35 -13.46 -4.03
N GLU A 24 -5.55 -13.53 -2.97
CA GLU A 24 -5.60 -14.60 -1.97
C GLU A 24 -6.36 -14.16 -0.71
N SER A 25 -7.62 -14.58 -0.62
CA SER A 25 -8.53 -14.21 0.48
C SER A 25 -8.00 -14.52 1.90
N TRP A 26 -7.04 -15.43 2.03
CA TRP A 26 -6.43 -15.83 3.31
C TRP A 26 -5.23 -14.98 3.71
N PHE A 27 -4.57 -14.29 2.76
CA PHE A 27 -3.25 -13.70 2.99
C PHE A 27 -3.29 -12.53 3.98
N PHE A 28 -4.10 -11.50 3.71
CA PHE A 28 -4.19 -10.35 4.61
C PHE A 28 -4.73 -10.68 6.02
N PRO A 29 -5.73 -11.57 6.18
CA PRO A 29 -6.10 -12.08 7.49
C PRO A 29 -4.93 -12.76 8.24
N ALA A 30 -4.16 -13.62 7.57
CA ALA A 30 -3.03 -14.31 8.19
C ALA A 30 -1.88 -13.34 8.54
N LEU A 31 -1.61 -12.36 7.67
CA LEU A 31 -0.62 -11.32 7.92
C LEU A 31 -1.05 -10.42 9.08
N LYS A 32 -2.35 -10.13 9.21
CA LYS A 32 -2.90 -9.38 10.35
C LYS A 32 -2.69 -10.14 11.66
N GLU A 33 -3.02 -11.43 11.70
CA GLU A 33 -2.75 -12.28 12.88
C GLU A 33 -1.26 -12.28 13.24
N LEU A 34 -0.38 -12.29 12.23
CA LEU A 34 1.06 -12.17 12.46
C LEU A 34 1.43 -10.81 13.07
N ILE A 35 0.90 -9.71 12.55
CA ILE A 35 1.12 -8.35 13.09
C ILE A 35 0.58 -8.22 14.52
N GLU A 36 -0.50 -8.90 14.88
CA GLU A 36 -1.09 -8.87 16.24
C GLU A 36 -0.35 -9.79 17.22
N LYS A 37 0.20 -10.91 16.74
CA LYS A 37 1.03 -11.83 17.52
C LYS A 37 2.36 -11.21 17.93
N TYR A 38 2.92 -10.41 17.04
CA TYR A 38 4.08 -9.57 17.33
C TYR A 38 3.60 -8.15 17.67
N ASP A 39 4.47 -7.28 18.15
CA ASP A 39 4.09 -5.87 18.31
C ASP A 39 4.24 -5.12 16.97
N LYS A 40 3.48 -4.03 16.79
CA LYS A 40 3.52 -3.17 15.59
C LYS A 40 4.93 -2.67 15.27
N GLN A 41 5.74 -2.36 16.30
CA GLN A 41 7.08 -1.85 16.11
C GLN A 41 7.99 -2.91 15.46
N THR A 42 7.85 -4.18 15.84
CA THR A 42 8.54 -5.30 15.19
C THR A 42 8.20 -5.39 13.69
N ALA A 43 6.93 -5.25 13.31
CA ALA A 43 6.51 -5.26 11.90
C ALA A 43 7.07 -4.07 11.10
N ILE A 44 7.09 -2.87 11.70
CA ILE A 44 7.68 -1.66 11.10
C ILE A 44 9.19 -1.85 10.89
N ILE A 45 9.92 -2.32 11.91
CA ILE A 45 11.37 -2.58 11.80
C ILE A 45 11.63 -3.61 10.69
N PHE A 46 10.85 -4.69 10.65
CA PHE A 46 10.93 -5.68 9.59
C PHE A 46 10.79 -5.06 8.20
N ALA A 47 9.78 -4.22 7.97
CA ALA A 47 9.53 -3.57 6.68
C ALA A 47 10.71 -2.70 6.23
N THR A 48 11.29 -1.91 7.14
CA THR A 48 12.45 -1.05 6.84
C THR A 48 13.71 -1.83 6.43
N GLN A 49 13.79 -3.12 6.78
CA GLN A 49 14.93 -4.00 6.51
C GLN A 49 14.74 -4.85 5.25
N GLN A 50 13.57 -4.81 4.61
CA GLN A 50 13.32 -5.59 3.40
C GLN A 50 14.02 -4.99 2.17
N PRO A 51 14.30 -5.81 1.13
CA PRO A 51 14.84 -5.31 -0.13
C PRO A 51 13.90 -4.32 -0.84
N TRP A 52 12.59 -4.46 -0.62
CA TRP A 52 11.54 -3.58 -1.16
C TRP A 52 10.65 -3.08 -0.01
N PRO A 53 11.13 -2.10 0.78
CA PRO A 53 10.40 -1.59 1.93
C PRO A 53 9.03 -1.03 1.56
N GLU A 54 8.92 -0.32 0.43
CA GLU A 54 7.69 0.33 -0.01
C GLU A 54 6.55 -0.66 -0.21
N TYR A 55 6.82 -1.73 -0.95
CA TYR A 55 5.86 -2.81 -1.16
C TYR A 55 5.57 -3.58 0.13
N THR A 56 6.58 -3.79 0.98
CA THR A 56 6.37 -4.47 2.26
C THR A 56 5.46 -3.65 3.18
N PHE A 57 5.65 -2.34 3.23
CA PHE A 57 4.76 -1.45 3.97
C PHE A 57 3.33 -1.52 3.43
N GLU A 58 3.15 -1.53 2.12
CA GLU A 58 1.82 -1.66 1.49
C GLU A 58 1.10 -2.92 1.96
N LEU A 59 1.77 -4.08 1.93
CA LEU A 59 1.18 -5.34 2.38
C LEU A 59 0.78 -5.30 3.86
N LEU A 60 1.64 -4.75 4.73
CA LEU A 60 1.35 -4.62 6.15
C LEU A 60 0.19 -3.64 6.42
N VAL A 61 0.11 -2.54 5.67
CA VAL A 61 -0.97 -1.56 5.75
C VAL A 61 -2.29 -2.17 5.28
N LYS A 62 -2.30 -2.91 4.16
CA LYS A 62 -3.47 -3.67 3.67
C LYS A 62 -3.94 -4.70 4.71
N ALA A 63 -3.01 -5.29 5.48
CA ALA A 63 -3.31 -6.14 6.63
C ALA A 63 -3.77 -5.39 7.90
N GLY A 64 -3.68 -4.06 7.93
CA GLY A 64 -4.22 -3.20 9.00
C GLY A 64 -3.20 -2.44 9.84
N LEU A 65 -1.90 -2.46 9.50
CA LEU A 65 -0.87 -1.68 10.19
C LEU A 65 -0.96 -0.19 9.81
N THR A 66 -1.85 0.55 10.46
CA THR A 66 -2.16 1.96 10.14
C THR A 66 -1.58 3.00 11.11
N ASP A 67 -0.92 2.55 12.19
CA ASP A 67 -0.23 3.43 13.16
C ASP A 67 1.28 3.47 12.88
N ILE A 68 1.67 3.91 11.68
CA ILE A 68 3.08 4.09 11.29
C ILE A 68 3.39 5.59 11.33
N ASP A 69 4.45 6.00 12.04
CA ASP A 69 4.85 7.40 12.04
C ASP A 69 5.14 7.89 10.62
N LYS A 70 4.52 9.01 10.24
CA LYS A 70 4.73 9.68 8.95
C LYS A 70 6.21 9.84 8.60
N GLU A 71 7.05 10.15 9.58
CA GLU A 71 8.48 10.39 9.37
C GLU A 71 9.25 9.14 8.92
N ILE A 72 8.69 7.94 9.15
CA ILE A 72 9.23 6.68 8.62
C ILE A 72 8.92 6.53 7.13
N LEU A 73 7.72 6.95 6.69
CA LEU A 73 7.24 6.74 5.32
C LEU A 73 7.70 7.84 4.35
N ILE A 74 7.75 9.10 4.79
CA ILE A 74 8.08 10.27 3.95
C ILE A 74 9.39 10.12 3.16
N PRO A 75 10.50 9.59 3.72
CA PRO A 75 11.74 9.42 2.97
C PRO A 75 11.57 8.58 1.69
N TYR A 76 10.69 7.59 1.71
CA TYR A 76 10.46 6.68 0.58
C TYR A 76 9.68 7.33 -0.58
N LEU A 77 8.95 8.43 -0.35
CA LEU A 77 8.30 9.19 -1.44
C LEU A 77 9.29 9.77 -2.45
N LYS A 78 10.57 9.94 -2.08
CA LYS A 78 11.61 10.51 -2.95
C LYS A 78 12.12 9.54 -4.03
N THR A 79 11.56 8.34 -4.10
CA THR A 79 11.87 7.35 -5.12
C THR A 79 11.61 7.88 -6.54
N LYS A 80 12.32 7.32 -7.51
CA LYS A 80 12.12 7.58 -8.95
C LYS A 80 11.31 6.47 -9.64
N ASN A 81 10.94 5.44 -8.89
CA ASN A 81 10.13 4.33 -9.38
C ASN A 81 8.65 4.65 -9.14
N GLU A 82 7.81 4.45 -10.17
CA GLU A 82 6.38 4.74 -10.13
C GLU A 82 5.65 3.92 -9.06
N ASP A 83 5.83 2.60 -9.09
CA ASP A 83 5.18 1.65 -8.18
C ASP A 83 5.57 1.92 -6.72
N ASN A 84 6.85 2.12 -6.43
CA ASN A 84 7.32 2.44 -5.08
C ASN A 84 6.71 3.75 -4.56
N CYS A 85 6.60 4.77 -5.43
CA CYS A 85 6.01 6.06 -5.06
C CYS A 85 4.52 5.87 -4.74
N TYR A 86 3.82 5.10 -5.56
CA TYR A 86 2.43 4.73 -5.35
C TYR A 86 2.22 3.95 -4.04
N CYS A 87 3.00 2.90 -3.80
CA CYS A 87 2.95 2.08 -2.57
C CYS A 87 3.01 2.96 -1.31
N ILE A 88 3.94 3.92 -1.27
CA ILE A 88 4.11 4.79 -0.11
C ILE A 88 3.02 5.86 -0.01
N ALA A 89 2.57 6.40 -1.14
CA ALA A 89 1.43 7.30 -1.16
C ALA A 89 0.17 6.63 -0.59
N PHE A 90 -0.04 5.36 -0.97
CA PHE A 90 -1.07 4.50 -0.42
C PHE A 90 -0.89 4.30 1.09
N CYS A 91 0.32 3.92 1.54
CA CYS A 91 0.60 3.74 2.97
C CYS A 91 0.32 5.00 3.80
N LEU A 92 0.79 6.15 3.33
CA LEU A 92 0.56 7.44 3.99
C LEU A 92 -0.93 7.76 4.09
N ALA A 93 -1.69 7.54 3.02
CA ALA A 93 -3.13 7.79 3.00
C ALA A 93 -3.89 6.83 3.93
N ALA A 94 -3.51 5.55 3.95
CA ALA A 94 -4.09 4.56 4.85
C ALA A 94 -3.80 4.85 6.33
N CYS A 95 -2.66 5.46 6.64
CA CYS A 95 -2.33 5.98 7.97
C CYS A 95 -2.97 7.36 8.27
N GLY A 96 -3.77 7.92 7.35
CA GLY A 96 -4.50 9.17 7.52
C GLY A 96 -3.71 10.45 7.20
N TYR A 97 -2.51 10.35 6.64
CA TYR A 97 -1.66 11.50 6.33
C TYR A 97 -2.03 12.17 5.00
N GLN A 98 -2.18 13.50 5.03
CA GLN A 98 -2.63 14.29 3.88
C GLN A 98 -1.70 14.16 2.67
N GLU A 99 -0.40 14.02 2.89
CA GLU A 99 0.62 13.86 1.85
C GLU A 99 0.33 12.65 0.96
N GLY A 100 -0.13 11.53 1.54
CA GLY A 100 -0.54 10.35 0.79
C GLY A 100 -1.73 10.63 -0.12
N PHE A 101 -2.78 11.26 0.40
CA PHE A 101 -3.96 11.64 -0.39
C PHE A 101 -3.63 12.60 -1.53
N VAL A 102 -2.71 13.55 -1.32
CA VAL A 102 -2.26 14.47 -2.36
C VAL A 102 -1.62 13.71 -3.51
N VAL A 103 -0.69 12.78 -3.22
CA VAL A 103 -0.01 11.99 -4.25
C VAL A 103 -0.97 11.03 -4.94
N LEU A 104 -1.80 10.28 -4.19
CA LEU A 104 -2.80 9.37 -4.77
C LEU A 104 -3.76 10.12 -5.71
N LYS A 105 -4.20 11.32 -5.33
CA LYS A 105 -5.05 12.16 -6.19
C LYS A 105 -4.32 12.61 -7.45
N GLN A 106 -3.02 12.90 -7.38
CA GLN A 106 -2.21 13.24 -8.56
C GLN A 106 -2.02 12.03 -9.49
N PHE A 107 -1.84 10.82 -8.97
CA PHE A 107 -1.83 9.58 -9.74
C PHE A 107 -3.20 9.32 -10.39
N ALA A 108 -4.30 9.45 -9.64
CA ALA A 108 -5.65 9.29 -10.16
C ALA A 108 -6.00 10.30 -11.28
N LYS A 109 -5.46 11.52 -11.20
CA LYS A 109 -5.59 12.54 -12.24
C LYS A 109 -4.56 12.44 -13.37
N GLN A 110 -3.60 11.51 -13.28
CA GLN A 110 -2.48 11.37 -14.22
C GLN A 110 -1.63 12.65 -14.33
N THR A 111 -1.53 13.42 -13.24
CA THR A 111 -0.75 14.67 -13.18
C THR A 111 0.58 14.52 -12.45
N HIS A 112 0.80 13.39 -11.76
CA HIS A 112 2.08 13.12 -11.11
C HIS A 112 3.16 12.81 -12.16
N LEU A 113 4.38 13.31 -11.99
CA LEU A 113 5.47 13.13 -12.97
C LEU A 113 5.84 11.65 -13.21
N LEU A 114 5.62 10.80 -12.20
CA LEU A 114 5.89 9.37 -12.30
C LEU A 114 4.70 8.56 -12.83
N SER A 115 3.49 9.12 -12.91
CA SER A 115 2.27 8.40 -13.30
C SER A 115 2.25 8.12 -14.80
N LYS A 116 3.00 7.11 -15.25
CA LYS A 116 3.17 6.74 -16.66
C LYS A 116 2.41 5.47 -17.03
N HIS A 117 2.31 4.54 -16.09
CA HIS A 117 1.77 3.20 -16.31
C HIS A 117 0.58 2.88 -15.40
N THR A 118 0.37 3.65 -14.32
CA THR A 118 -0.76 3.50 -13.41
C THR A 118 -2.08 3.88 -14.09
N HIS A 119 -2.98 2.93 -14.25
CA HIS A 119 -4.34 3.13 -14.73
C HIS A 119 -5.30 3.39 -13.55
N PRO A 120 -5.87 4.61 -13.40
CA PRO A 120 -6.62 5.00 -12.21
C PRO A 120 -7.77 4.06 -11.83
N PHE A 121 -8.46 3.48 -12.82
CA PHE A 121 -9.60 2.59 -12.57
C PHE A 121 -9.20 1.15 -12.23
N VAL A 122 -8.06 0.67 -12.73
CA VAL A 122 -7.65 -0.74 -12.59
C VAL A 122 -6.70 -0.88 -11.41
N ASP A 123 -5.79 0.06 -11.23
CA ASP A 123 -4.74 -0.06 -10.23
C ASP A 123 -5.11 0.69 -8.94
N ILE A 124 -5.65 1.91 -9.03
CA ILE A 124 -5.92 2.74 -7.85
C ILE A 124 -7.26 2.42 -7.20
N LEU A 125 -8.33 2.33 -7.99
CA LEU A 125 -9.69 2.19 -7.45
C LEU A 125 -9.88 0.94 -6.59
N PRO A 126 -9.37 -0.26 -6.94
CA PRO A 126 -9.49 -1.44 -6.08
C PRO A 126 -8.79 -1.27 -4.73
N ASP A 127 -7.64 -0.60 -4.70
CA ASP A 127 -6.87 -0.40 -3.47
C ASP A 127 -7.57 0.51 -2.45
N LEU A 128 -8.43 1.42 -2.91
CA LEU A 128 -9.11 2.35 -1.99
C LEU A 128 -9.96 1.66 -0.93
N ILE A 129 -10.35 0.40 -1.12
CA ILE A 129 -11.10 -0.39 -0.12
C ILE A 129 -10.31 -0.58 1.19
N PHE A 130 -8.98 -0.49 1.15
CA PHE A 130 -8.11 -0.69 2.30
C PHE A 130 -7.90 0.59 3.12
N ILE A 131 -8.31 1.75 2.62
CA ILE A 131 -8.17 3.04 3.32
C ILE A 131 -9.50 3.39 3.98
N LYS A 132 -9.51 3.54 5.31
CA LYS A 132 -10.72 3.88 6.08
C LYS A 132 -10.78 5.38 6.37
N ASP A 133 -10.87 6.18 5.31
CA ASP A 133 -10.90 7.65 5.40
C ASP A 133 -11.81 8.27 4.33
N ASP A 134 -12.67 9.21 4.72
CA ASP A 134 -13.68 9.80 3.81
C ASP A 134 -13.08 10.51 2.59
N ARG A 135 -11.83 10.97 2.67
CA ARG A 135 -11.13 11.65 1.56
C ARG A 135 -10.96 10.76 0.33
N ILE A 136 -11.01 9.43 0.48
CA ILE A 136 -10.96 8.51 -0.68
C ILE A 136 -12.16 8.66 -1.62
N SER A 137 -13.28 9.24 -1.14
CA SER A 137 -14.48 9.43 -1.94
C SER A 137 -14.18 10.29 -3.18
N GLU A 138 -13.38 11.34 -3.02
CA GLU A 138 -12.98 12.19 -4.14
C GLU A 138 -12.09 11.43 -5.14
N ILE A 139 -11.12 10.67 -4.65
CA ILE A 139 -10.20 9.88 -5.49
C ILE A 139 -11.00 8.82 -6.26
N SER A 140 -11.94 8.15 -5.59
CA SER A 140 -12.84 7.16 -6.19
C SER A 140 -13.65 7.74 -7.35
N ILE A 141 -14.15 8.97 -7.22
CA ILE A 141 -14.91 9.66 -8.27
C ILE A 141 -14.00 9.93 -9.47
N ILE A 142 -12.76 10.39 -9.24
CA ILE A 142 -11.77 10.65 -10.29
C ILE A 142 -11.49 9.36 -11.08
N CYS A 143 -11.17 8.27 -10.39
CA CYS A 143 -10.88 6.97 -11.02
C CYS A 143 -12.07 6.44 -11.85
N LYS A 144 -13.30 6.55 -11.32
CA LYS A 144 -14.52 6.14 -12.05
C LYS A 144 -14.77 6.99 -13.30
N ASN A 145 -14.48 8.30 -13.24
CA ASN A 145 -14.65 9.20 -14.37
C ASN A 145 -13.60 8.97 -15.47
N TYR A 146 -12.37 8.64 -15.09
CA TYR A 146 -11.31 8.26 -16.05
C TYR A 146 -11.79 7.14 -16.98
N ASN A 147 -12.35 6.06 -16.41
CA ASN A 147 -12.86 4.93 -17.19
C ASN A 147 -14.00 5.33 -18.14
N LYS A 148 -14.94 6.19 -17.70
CA LYS A 148 -16.03 6.66 -18.56
C LYS A 148 -15.56 7.41 -19.79
N GLN A 149 -14.45 8.16 -19.67
CA GLN A 149 -13.88 8.97 -20.77
C GLN A 149 -13.06 8.14 -21.76
N HIS A 150 -12.63 6.95 -21.35
CA HIS A 150 -11.73 6.09 -22.13
C HIS A 150 -12.36 4.72 -22.44
N LYS A 151 -13.69 4.63 -22.36
CA LYS A 151 -14.42 3.47 -22.93
C LYS A 151 -14.25 3.48 -24.45
N PRO A 152 -13.91 2.34 -25.08
CA PRO A 152 -13.89 2.21 -26.53
C PRO A 152 -15.29 2.43 -27.14
#